data_AF-A0A379TIH0-F1
#
_entry.id   AF-A0A379TIH0-F1
#
_cell.length_a   1.000
_cell.length_b   1.000
_cell.length_c   1.000
_cell.angle_alpha   90.00
_cell.angle_beta   90.00
_cell.angle_gamma   90.00
#
_symmetry.space_group_name_H-M   'P 1'
#
loop_
_entity.id
_entity.type
_entity.pdbx_description
1 polymer ?
#
loop_
_entity_poly.entity_id
_entity_poly.type
_entity_poly.pdbx_seq_one_letter_code
_entity_poly.pdbx_strand_id
1 'polypeptide(L)'
;MQQLQNVIETAFERRADITPANVDTVTREAVNQVISLLDSGALRVAEKIDGQWVTHQWLKKAVLLSFRINDNQVIDGAESRYFDKVPMKFADYDEARFQKEGFRVVPPAAVRQGAFIARNTVLMPSYVNIGAYVDEGTMVDTWATVGSCAQIGKKRSPLRRRWYRRRTGAAPG
;
A
#
# COMPACT_ATOMS: atom_id res chain seq x y z
N MET A 1 -6.18 -15.97 -10.19
CA MET A 1 -4.98 -15.13 -10.39
C MET A 1 -4.44 -15.17 -11.81
N GLN A 2 -4.25 -16.34 -12.44
CA GLN A 2 -3.73 -16.41 -13.81
C GLN A 2 -4.52 -15.56 -14.83
N GLN A 3 -5.85 -15.58 -14.74
CA GLN A 3 -6.72 -14.75 -15.61
C GLN A 3 -6.48 -13.25 -15.41
N LEU A 4 -6.41 -12.77 -14.15
CA LEU A 4 -6.11 -11.36 -13.85
C LEU A 4 -4.76 -10.93 -14.40
N GLN A 5 -3.72 -11.76 -14.20
CA GLN A 5 -2.39 -11.47 -14.72
C GLN A 5 -2.40 -11.35 -16.25
N ASN A 6 -3.03 -12.29 -16.95
CA ASN A 6 -3.11 -12.27 -18.42
C ASN A 6 -3.82 -11.01 -18.94
N VAL A 7 -4.92 -10.58 -18.30
CA VAL A 7 -5.63 -9.34 -18.67
C VAL A 7 -4.71 -8.13 -18.49
N ILE A 8 -4.04 -8.02 -17.34
CA ILE A 8 -3.12 -6.91 -17.06
C ILE A 8 -1.95 -6.88 -18.04
N GLU A 9 -1.34 -8.03 -18.33
CA GLU A 9 -0.22 -8.11 -19.25
C GLU A 9 -0.64 -7.73 -20.67
N THR A 10 -1.78 -8.28 -21.16
CA THR A 10 -2.33 -7.97 -22.48
C THR A 10 -2.68 -6.49 -22.61
N ALA A 11 -3.36 -5.92 -21.60
CA ALA A 11 -3.67 -4.50 -21.58
C ALA A 11 -2.41 -3.63 -21.56
N PHE A 12 -1.38 -4.05 -20.83
CA PHE A 12 -0.12 -3.30 -20.74
C PHE A 12 0.63 -3.25 -22.07
N GLU A 13 0.57 -4.30 -22.90
CA GLU A 13 1.23 -4.28 -24.22
C GLU A 13 0.62 -3.21 -25.13
N ARG A 14 -0.70 -3.01 -25.09
CA ARG A 14 -1.43 -1.95 -25.81
C ARG A 14 -1.66 -0.66 -25.02
N ARG A 15 -0.90 -0.44 -23.94
CA ARG A 15 -1.10 0.70 -23.01
C ARG A 15 -1.06 2.08 -23.65
N ALA A 16 -0.40 2.22 -24.80
CA ALA A 16 -0.31 3.49 -25.54
C ALA A 16 -1.68 3.97 -26.01
N ASP A 17 -2.58 3.03 -26.30
CA ASP A 17 -3.91 3.31 -26.83
C ASP A 17 -4.98 3.36 -25.72
N ILE A 18 -4.60 3.08 -24.47
CA ILE A 18 -5.49 3.09 -23.31
C ILE A 18 -5.48 4.48 -22.66
N THR A 19 -6.66 5.06 -22.57
CA THR A 19 -6.96 6.34 -21.93
C THR A 19 -8.14 6.19 -20.96
N PRO A 20 -8.39 7.18 -20.09
CA PRO A 20 -9.56 7.14 -19.21
C PRO A 20 -10.88 7.07 -19.99
N ALA A 21 -10.95 7.69 -21.17
CA ALA A 21 -12.15 7.78 -22.00
C ALA A 21 -12.48 6.49 -22.77
N ASN A 22 -11.48 5.65 -23.09
CA ASN A 22 -11.66 4.52 -24.00
C ASN A 22 -11.27 3.15 -23.42
N VAL A 23 -10.82 3.08 -22.17
CA VAL A 23 -10.52 1.80 -21.53
C VAL A 23 -11.81 0.96 -21.40
N ASP A 24 -11.72 -0.30 -21.81
CA ASP A 24 -12.83 -1.25 -21.69
C ASP A 24 -13.07 -1.67 -20.23
N THR A 25 -14.32 -2.06 -19.94
CA THR A 25 -14.76 -2.45 -18.60
C THR A 25 -13.91 -3.57 -18.00
N VAL A 26 -13.56 -4.59 -18.80
CA VAL A 26 -12.79 -5.75 -18.33
C VAL A 26 -11.40 -5.32 -17.85
N THR A 27 -10.72 -4.47 -18.62
CA THR A 27 -9.40 -3.93 -18.24
C THR A 27 -9.51 -3.04 -17.01
N ARG A 28 -10.52 -2.16 -16.95
CA ARG A 28 -10.74 -1.27 -15.80
C ARG A 28 -10.99 -2.05 -14.51
N GLU A 29 -11.87 -3.04 -14.55
CA GLU A 29 -12.18 -3.91 -13.41
C GLU A 29 -10.97 -4.71 -12.96
N ALA A 30 -10.21 -5.29 -13.91
CA ALA A 30 -9.00 -6.04 -13.58
C ALA A 30 -7.94 -5.17 -12.89
N VAL A 31 -7.70 -3.96 -13.38
CA VAL A 31 -6.77 -3.01 -12.75
C VAL A 31 -7.26 -2.65 -11.35
N ASN A 32 -8.53 -2.26 -11.20
CA ASN A 32 -9.11 -1.89 -9.91
C ASN A 32 -9.06 -3.04 -8.90
N GLN A 33 -9.33 -4.26 -9.34
CA GLN A 33 -9.24 -5.45 -8.51
C GLN A 33 -7.79 -5.69 -8.04
N VAL A 34 -6.80 -5.54 -8.92
CA VAL A 34 -5.39 -5.66 -8.52
C VAL A 34 -4.98 -4.57 -7.53
N ILE A 35 -5.39 -3.32 -7.73
CA ILE A 35 -5.13 -2.24 -6.77
C ILE A 35 -5.77 -2.55 -5.41
N SER A 36 -7.01 -3.07 -5.39
CA SER A 36 -7.68 -3.50 -4.14
C SER A 36 -6.95 -4.67 -3.44
N LEU A 37 -6.41 -5.62 -4.20
CA LEU A 37 -5.63 -6.73 -3.66
C LEU A 37 -4.26 -6.27 -3.12
N LEU A 38 -3.62 -5.29 -3.76
CA LEU A 38 -2.43 -4.63 -3.22
C LEU A 38 -2.75 -3.84 -1.95
N ASP A 39 -3.88 -3.11 -1.95
CA ASP A 39 -4.33 -2.28 -0.82
C ASP A 39 -4.62 -3.10 0.45
N SER A 40 -5.19 -4.29 0.27
CA SER A 40 -5.49 -5.25 1.34
C SER A 40 -4.30 -6.13 1.74
N GLY A 41 -3.19 -6.09 0.99
CA GLY A 41 -2.02 -6.93 1.21
C GLY A 41 -2.18 -8.39 0.75
N ALA A 42 -3.30 -8.73 0.10
CA ALA A 42 -3.53 -10.04 -0.50
C ALA A 42 -2.56 -10.32 -1.66
N LEU A 43 -2.09 -9.26 -2.33
CA LEU A 43 -0.96 -9.28 -3.25
C LEU A 43 0.10 -8.29 -2.80
N ARG A 44 1.35 -8.54 -3.19
CA ARG A 44 2.48 -7.65 -2.92
C ARG A 44 3.41 -7.63 -4.12
N VAL A 45 3.99 -6.47 -4.44
CA VAL A 45 4.78 -6.29 -5.68
C VAL A 45 6.05 -7.15 -5.69
N ALA A 46 6.66 -7.37 -4.53
CA ALA A 46 7.75 -8.30 -4.38
C ALA A 46 7.63 -9.06 -3.06
N GLU A 47 8.04 -10.32 -3.07
CA GLU A 47 8.02 -11.20 -1.90
C GLU A 47 9.25 -12.10 -1.87
N LYS A 48 9.50 -12.74 -0.73
CA LYS A 48 10.56 -13.73 -0.61
C LYS A 48 10.03 -15.14 -0.88
N ILE A 49 10.55 -15.77 -1.92
CA ILE A 49 10.30 -17.18 -2.27
C ILE A 49 11.66 -17.88 -2.16
N ASP A 50 11.75 -18.94 -1.37
CA ASP A 50 13.00 -19.69 -1.12
C ASP A 50 14.18 -18.80 -0.72
N GLY A 51 13.90 -17.77 0.09
CA GLY A 51 14.89 -16.82 0.61
C GLY A 51 15.28 -15.71 -0.38
N GLN A 52 14.86 -15.79 -1.65
CA GLN A 52 15.17 -14.83 -2.70
C GLN A 52 14.00 -13.87 -2.93
N TRP A 53 14.32 -12.61 -3.18
CA TRP A 53 13.30 -11.63 -3.57
C TRP A 53 12.86 -11.88 -5.01
N VAL A 54 11.57 -12.18 -5.17
CA VAL A 54 10.92 -12.30 -6.47
C VAL A 54 10.03 -11.07 -6.68
N THR A 55 10.14 -10.44 -7.84
CA THR A 55 9.31 -9.30 -8.22
C THR A 55 8.24 -9.72 -9.21
N HIS A 56 6.98 -9.46 -8.89
CA HIS A 56 5.84 -9.71 -9.75
C HIS A 56 5.63 -8.52 -10.69
N GLN A 57 6.28 -8.56 -11.86
CA GLN A 57 6.28 -7.44 -12.81
C GLN A 57 4.87 -7.01 -13.25
N TRP A 58 3.95 -7.96 -13.40
CA TRP A 58 2.57 -7.67 -13.78
C TRP A 58 1.84 -6.78 -12.76
N LEU A 59 2.20 -6.83 -11.47
CA LEU A 59 1.64 -5.91 -10.46
C LEU A 59 2.12 -4.47 -10.67
N LYS A 60 3.37 -4.27 -11.09
CA LYS A 60 3.86 -2.94 -11.50
C LYS A 60 3.15 -2.45 -12.77
N LYS A 61 2.89 -3.35 -13.73
CA LYS A 61 2.10 -3.05 -14.93
C LYS A 61 0.68 -2.57 -14.54
N ALA A 62 0.03 -3.23 -13.57
CA ALA A 62 -1.28 -2.80 -13.07
C ALA A 62 -1.24 -1.40 -12.42
N VAL A 63 -0.22 -1.10 -11.60
CA VAL A 63 -0.03 0.24 -11.02
C VAL A 63 0.18 1.31 -12.11
N LEU A 64 0.94 1.01 -13.15
CA LEU A 64 1.13 1.94 -14.27
C LEU A 64 -0.15 2.14 -15.09
N LEU A 65 -0.94 1.07 -15.30
CA LEU A 65 -2.24 1.16 -15.96
C LEU A 65 -3.24 1.96 -15.11
N SER A 66 -3.20 1.85 -13.78
CA SER A 66 -4.10 2.63 -12.92
C SER A 66 -3.92 4.14 -13.11
N PHE A 67 -2.71 4.61 -13.45
CA PHE A 67 -2.48 6.01 -13.80
C PHE A 67 -2.99 6.39 -15.18
N ARG A 68 -3.06 5.44 -16.13
CA ARG A 68 -3.54 5.67 -17.49
C ARG A 68 -5.06 5.70 -17.57
N ILE A 69 -5.75 4.92 -16.74
CA ILE A 69 -7.21 4.76 -16.80
C ILE A 69 -7.98 5.77 -15.95
N ASN A 70 -7.27 6.63 -15.21
CA ASN A 70 -7.85 7.66 -14.35
C ASN A 70 -7.36 9.05 -14.75
N ASP A 71 -8.29 10.01 -14.83
CA ASP A 71 -7.98 11.42 -14.97
C ASP A 71 -7.63 12.04 -13.61
N ASN A 72 -6.91 13.17 -13.66
CA ASN A 72 -6.76 13.98 -12.47
C ASN A 72 -8.11 14.59 -12.10
N GLN A 73 -8.39 14.63 -10.81
CA GLN A 73 -9.57 15.26 -10.26
C GLN A 73 -9.17 16.22 -9.14
N VAL A 74 -10.02 17.23 -8.90
CA VAL A 74 -9.87 18.08 -7.73
C VAL A 74 -10.19 17.24 -6.49
N ILE A 75 -9.30 17.29 -5.49
CA ILE A 75 -9.49 16.64 -4.19
C ILE A 75 -9.54 17.74 -3.14
N ASP A 76 -10.66 17.86 -2.45
CA ASP A 76 -10.82 18.81 -1.36
C ASP A 76 -10.05 18.32 -0.12
N GLY A 77 -9.28 19.20 0.52
CA GLY A 77 -8.60 18.91 1.78
C GLY A 77 -8.67 20.07 2.74
N ALA A 78 -9.90 20.43 3.09
CA ALA A 78 -10.26 21.54 3.99
C ALA A 78 -9.73 22.90 3.49
N GLU A 79 -8.62 23.40 4.02
CA GLU A 79 -8.08 24.74 3.72
C GLU A 79 -7.44 24.87 2.33
N SER A 80 -7.23 23.75 1.63
CA SER A 80 -6.63 23.72 0.30
C SER A 80 -7.31 22.72 -0.63
N ARG A 81 -6.91 22.76 -1.90
CA ARG A 81 -7.32 21.83 -2.95
C ARG A 81 -6.10 21.18 -3.58
N TYR A 82 -6.23 19.90 -3.88
CA TYR A 82 -5.22 19.13 -4.62
C TYR A 82 -5.77 18.74 -6.00
N PHE A 83 -4.87 18.34 -6.90
CA PHE A 83 -5.22 17.87 -8.23
C PHE A 83 -4.38 16.64 -8.58
N ASP A 84 -4.96 15.47 -8.43
CA ASP A 84 -4.30 14.17 -8.64
C ASP A 84 -5.32 13.12 -9.11
N LYS A 85 -4.83 12.01 -9.65
CA LYS A 85 -5.63 10.89 -10.16
C LYS A 85 -5.60 9.65 -9.28
N VAL A 86 -4.76 9.64 -8.24
CA VAL A 86 -4.62 8.49 -7.35
C VAL A 86 -5.46 8.73 -6.09
N PRO A 87 -6.49 7.91 -5.82
CA PRO A 87 -7.27 8.04 -4.60
C PRO A 87 -6.43 7.86 -3.34
N MET A 88 -6.85 8.50 -2.25
CA MET A 88 -6.28 8.29 -0.93
C MET A 88 -6.83 7.01 -0.31
N LYS A 89 -5.98 6.19 0.31
CA LYS A 89 -6.37 4.88 0.90
C LYS A 89 -7.54 5.01 1.87
N PHE A 90 -7.53 6.08 2.66
CA PHE A 90 -8.46 6.30 3.76
C PHE A 90 -9.65 7.19 3.42
N ALA A 91 -9.83 7.59 2.15
CA ALA A 91 -10.91 8.50 1.75
C ALA A 91 -12.30 7.97 2.15
N ASP A 92 -12.52 6.67 1.99
CA ASP A 92 -13.80 6.00 2.30
C ASP A 92 -13.72 5.08 3.54
N TYR A 93 -12.73 5.27 4.42
CA TYR A 93 -12.61 4.46 5.63
C TYR A 93 -13.57 4.94 6.72
N ASP A 94 -14.29 3.99 7.33
CA ASP A 94 -15.06 4.22 8.55
C ASP A 94 -14.27 3.79 9.81
N GLU A 95 -14.81 4.13 10.98
CA GLU A 95 -14.21 3.77 12.27
C GLU A 95 -14.06 2.26 12.44
N ALA A 96 -15.08 1.48 12.04
CA ALA A 96 -15.10 0.04 12.18
C ALA A 96 -13.94 -0.61 11.41
N ARG A 97 -13.65 -0.12 10.20
CA ARG A 97 -12.52 -0.59 9.38
C ARG A 97 -11.18 -0.21 9.99
N PHE A 98 -11.01 1.01 10.50
CA PHE A 98 -9.79 1.41 11.20
C PHE A 98 -9.51 0.50 12.41
N GLN A 99 -10.54 0.26 13.25
CA GLN A 99 -10.41 -0.61 14.41
C GLN A 99 -10.08 -2.06 14.02
N LYS A 100 -10.76 -2.58 12.98
CA LYS A 100 -10.54 -3.93 12.47
C LYS A 100 -9.11 -4.13 11.97
N GLU A 101 -8.59 -3.20 11.16
CA GLU A 101 -7.24 -3.30 10.57
C GLU A 101 -6.12 -2.98 11.59
N GLY A 102 -6.42 -2.17 12.61
CA GLY A 102 -5.62 -2.10 13.85
C GLY A 102 -4.25 -1.45 13.71
N PHE A 103 -4.11 -0.46 12.82
CA PHE A 103 -2.97 0.44 12.74
C PHE A 103 -3.36 1.85 13.21
N ARG A 104 -2.36 2.72 13.34
CA ARG A 104 -2.57 4.14 13.70
C ARG A 104 -2.10 5.04 12.57
N VAL A 105 -2.95 5.99 12.20
CA VAL A 105 -2.65 7.05 11.22
C VAL A 105 -2.67 8.38 11.97
N VAL A 106 -1.48 8.93 12.25
CA VAL A 106 -1.35 10.19 13.00
C VAL A 106 -1.42 11.35 12.01
N PRO A 107 -2.33 12.33 12.18
CA PRO A 107 -2.41 13.47 11.28
C PRO A 107 -1.07 14.25 11.21
N PRO A 108 -0.61 14.70 10.02
CA PRO A 108 -1.21 14.55 8.69
C PRO A 108 -0.65 13.38 7.84
N ALA A 109 -0.46 12.18 8.40
CA ALA A 109 0.02 11.03 7.62
C ALA A 109 -0.90 10.71 6.43
N ALA A 110 -0.30 10.44 5.27
CA ALA A 110 -1.01 10.27 4.01
C ALA A 110 -0.58 8.98 3.31
N VAL A 111 -1.56 8.21 2.83
CA VAL A 111 -1.34 6.91 2.16
C VAL A 111 -2.16 6.87 0.88
N ARG A 112 -1.52 6.56 -0.25
CA ARG A 112 -2.23 6.32 -1.51
C ARG A 112 -2.91 4.95 -1.51
N GLN A 113 -4.09 4.86 -2.11
CA GLN A 113 -4.77 3.59 -2.33
C GLN A 113 -3.86 2.63 -3.11
N GLY A 114 -3.90 1.35 -2.78
CA GLY A 114 -3.02 0.33 -3.34
C GLY A 114 -1.72 0.13 -2.56
N ALA A 115 -1.60 0.76 -1.38
CA ALA A 115 -0.56 0.45 -0.40
C ALA A 115 -1.15 -0.34 0.77
N PHE A 116 -0.44 -1.37 1.20
CA PHE A 116 -0.83 -2.17 2.37
C PHE A 116 -0.16 -1.65 3.64
N ILE A 117 -0.96 -1.50 4.69
CA ILE A 117 -0.52 -1.16 6.04
C ILE A 117 -0.98 -2.26 6.99
N ALA A 118 -0.05 -2.99 7.57
CA ALA A 118 -0.36 -4.09 8.46
C ALA A 118 -0.74 -3.61 9.87
N ARG A 119 -1.41 -4.51 10.62
CA ARG A 119 -1.77 -4.33 12.03
C ARG A 119 -0.56 -3.88 12.89
N ASN A 120 -0.85 -3.11 13.93
CA ASN A 120 0.12 -2.60 14.91
C ASN A 120 1.16 -1.64 14.32
N THR A 121 1.03 -1.24 13.06
CA THR A 121 1.86 -0.20 12.45
C THR A 121 1.44 1.18 12.95
N VAL A 122 2.42 2.07 13.15
CA VAL A 122 2.19 3.48 13.44
C VAL A 122 2.75 4.32 12.32
N LEU A 123 1.87 5.08 11.66
CA LEU A 123 2.23 6.10 10.69
C LEU A 123 2.21 7.46 11.39
N MET A 124 3.39 7.98 11.74
CA MET A 124 3.57 9.38 12.12
C MET A 124 3.35 10.26 10.88
N PRO A 125 3.35 11.62 10.97
CA PRO A 125 3.27 12.48 9.78
C PRO A 125 4.27 12.05 8.71
N SER A 126 3.81 11.36 7.67
CA SER A 126 4.64 10.62 6.73
C SER A 126 3.86 10.33 5.46
N TYR A 127 4.54 9.81 4.43
CA TYR A 127 3.92 9.46 3.17
C TYR A 127 4.20 8.01 2.76
N VAL A 128 3.16 7.27 2.41
CA VAL A 128 3.27 5.90 1.86
C VAL A 128 2.64 5.86 0.47
N ASN A 129 3.45 5.54 -0.53
CA ASN A 129 3.06 5.58 -1.93
C ASN A 129 2.49 4.22 -2.41
N ILE A 130 1.77 4.23 -3.53
CA ILE A 130 1.06 3.07 -4.11
C ILE A 130 2.00 1.86 -4.33
N GLY A 131 1.47 0.66 -4.10
CA GLY A 131 2.17 -0.61 -4.22
C GLY A 131 3.12 -0.93 -3.07
N ALA A 132 3.31 0.00 -2.12
CA ALA A 132 4.10 -0.27 -0.93
C ALA A 132 3.42 -1.32 -0.02
N TYR A 133 4.25 -2.09 0.68
CA TYR A 133 3.83 -3.07 1.66
C TYR A 133 4.55 -2.77 2.99
N VAL A 134 3.80 -2.28 3.97
CA VAL A 134 4.31 -1.97 5.31
C VAL A 134 3.81 -3.02 6.28
N ASP A 135 4.71 -3.92 6.67
CA ASP A 135 4.37 -5.11 7.45
C ASP A 135 4.29 -4.83 8.96
N GLU A 136 3.79 -5.81 9.70
CA GLU A 136 3.29 -5.70 11.06
C GLU A 136 4.26 -5.05 12.06
N GLY A 137 3.72 -4.18 12.91
CA GLY A 137 4.46 -3.56 14.02
C GLY A 137 5.51 -2.54 13.59
N THR A 138 5.50 -2.12 12.32
CA THR A 138 6.43 -1.12 11.79
C THR A 138 6.13 0.28 12.35
N MET A 139 7.18 1.08 12.51
CA MET A 139 7.08 2.49 12.87
C MET A 139 7.57 3.30 11.69
N VAL A 140 6.68 4.07 11.06
CA VAL A 140 7.03 5.04 10.03
C VAL A 140 7.07 6.40 10.72
N ASP A 141 8.28 6.86 11.01
CA ASP A 141 8.51 8.07 11.81
C ASP A 141 8.21 9.36 11.04
N THR A 142 8.19 10.47 11.77
CA THR A 142 7.86 11.79 11.24
C THR A 142 8.77 12.16 10.06
N TRP A 143 8.15 12.58 8.97
CA TRP A 143 8.73 12.95 7.68
C TRP A 143 9.42 11.81 6.93
N ALA A 144 9.22 10.56 7.35
CA ALA A 144 9.64 9.42 6.57
C ALA A 144 8.77 9.27 5.30
N THR A 145 9.37 8.71 4.26
CA THR A 145 8.69 8.37 3.01
C THR A 145 8.90 6.90 2.69
N VAL A 146 7.81 6.17 2.46
CA VAL A 146 7.83 4.82 1.91
C VAL A 146 7.47 4.90 0.44
N GLY A 147 8.48 4.72 -0.42
CA GLY A 147 8.36 4.85 -1.87
C GLY A 147 7.43 3.82 -2.52
N SER A 148 7.08 4.05 -3.78
CA SER A 148 6.20 3.13 -4.51
C SER A 148 6.82 1.74 -4.62
N CYS A 149 5.98 0.71 -4.46
CA CYS A 149 6.41 -0.69 -4.47
C CYS A 149 7.41 -1.11 -3.36
N ALA A 150 7.76 -0.25 -2.40
CA ALA A 150 8.70 -0.58 -1.34
C ALA A 150 8.15 -1.69 -0.42
N GLN A 151 9.02 -2.62 0.01
CA GLN A 151 8.66 -3.76 0.84
C GLN A 151 9.31 -3.61 2.23
N ILE A 152 8.57 -3.08 3.20
CA ILE A 152 9.04 -2.87 4.57
C ILE A 152 8.61 -4.06 5.42
N GLY A 153 9.59 -4.86 5.85
CA GLY A 153 9.33 -6.08 6.61
C GLY A 153 8.95 -5.84 8.07
N LYS A 154 8.44 -6.89 8.74
CA LYS A 154 8.01 -6.84 10.14
C LYS A 154 9.10 -6.32 11.05
N LYS A 155 8.71 -5.51 12.03
CA LYS A 155 9.60 -5.18 13.14
C LYS A 155 9.82 -6.41 14.00
N ARG A 156 10.94 -7.13 13.78
CA ARG A 156 11.45 -8.09 14.76
C ARG A 156 11.84 -7.27 15.98
N SER A 157 11.18 -7.45 17.13
CA SER A 157 11.56 -6.77 18.38
C SER A 157 12.48 -7.66 19.21
N PRO A 158 13.79 -7.34 19.35
CA PRO A 158 14.58 -7.77 20.50
C PRO A 158 14.22 -6.98 21.77
N LEU A 159 13.51 -5.86 21.62
CA LEU A 159 13.30 -4.85 22.67
C LEU A 159 12.22 -5.21 23.68
N ARG A 160 11.27 -6.10 23.37
CA ARG A 160 10.38 -6.68 24.40
C ARG A 160 11.15 -7.50 25.43
N ARG A 161 12.23 -8.19 25.04
CA ARG A 161 13.13 -8.87 26.01
C ARG A 161 13.92 -7.87 26.86
N ARG A 162 14.37 -6.75 26.29
CA ARG A 162 15.17 -5.74 27.01
C ARG A 162 14.36 -4.85 27.96
N TRP A 163 13.12 -4.51 27.60
CA TRP A 163 12.22 -3.74 28.45
C TRP A 163 11.68 -4.56 29.64
N TYR A 164 11.41 -5.86 29.46
CA TYR A 164 11.06 -6.73 30.58
C TYR A 164 12.24 -6.92 31.54
N ARG A 165 13.46 -7.15 31.01
CA ARG A 165 14.69 -7.25 31.82
C ARG A 165 15.02 -6.00 32.64
N ARG A 166 14.67 -4.80 32.16
CA ARG A 166 14.89 -3.55 32.90
C ARG A 166 13.82 -3.25 33.96
N ARG A 167 12.65 -3.88 33.90
CA ARG A 167 11.56 -3.67 34.88
C ARG A 167 11.52 -4.69 36.01
N THR A 168 11.96 -5.94 35.77
CA THR A 168 11.80 -6.99 36.79
C THR A 168 13.03 -7.24 37.64
N GLY A 169 14.21 -6.68 37.30
CA GLY A 169 15.44 -6.85 38.09
C GLY A 169 15.88 -8.31 38.29
N ALA A 170 15.23 -9.29 37.67
CA ALA A 170 15.48 -10.70 37.90
C ALA A 170 16.69 -11.16 37.08
N ALA A 171 17.77 -11.51 37.78
CA ALA A 171 18.88 -12.28 37.24
C ALA A 171 18.43 -13.72 36.92
N PRO A 172 19.03 -14.39 35.91
CA PRO A 172 18.63 -15.75 35.55
C PRO A 172 19.05 -16.75 36.65
N GLY A 173 18.09 -17.56 37.09
CA GLY A 173 18.30 -18.92 37.57
C GLY A 173 17.94 -19.91 36.46
#